data_AF-A0A6F8SJU5-F1
#
_entry.id   AF-A0A6F8SJU5-F1
#
_cell.length_a   1.000
_cell.length_b   1.000
_cell.length_c   1.000
_cell.angle_alpha   90.00
_cell.angle_beta   90.00
_cell.angle_gamma   90.00
#
_symmetry.space_group_name_H-M   'P 1'
#
loop_
_entity.id
_entity.type
_entity.pdbx_description
1 polymer ?
#
loop_
_entity_poly.entity_id
_entity_poly.type
_entity_poly.pdbx_seq_one_letter_code
_entity_poly.pdbx_strand_id
1 'polypeptide(L)'
;MLKKLVATAVLAALVGAVAMVGFAAAPSTAIQPIAADSPCPAAGCASDACHGFEAVPEPDGAHEMVCPEAGCASTECHGWGSLIERYHQASDMSLNVWILMPVALVLGLWLLVRRMGRGARRTAGEEEACYEA
;
A
#
# COMPACT_ATOMS: atom_id res chain seq x y z
N MET A 1 -26.89 -5.41 -18.08
CA MET A 1 -26.51 -5.19 -16.66
C MET A 1 -26.10 -6.50 -15.97
N LEU A 2 -26.92 -7.56 -16.05
CA LEU A 2 -26.66 -8.85 -15.39
C LEU A 2 -25.29 -9.49 -15.71
N LYS A 3 -24.88 -9.57 -16.99
CA LYS A 3 -23.56 -10.09 -17.38
C LYS A 3 -22.39 -9.35 -16.71
N LYS A 4 -22.50 -8.03 -16.55
CA LYS A 4 -21.47 -7.21 -15.89
C LYS A 4 -21.44 -7.48 -14.39
N LEU A 5 -22.61 -7.56 -13.75
CA LEU A 5 -22.73 -7.90 -12.33
C LEU A 5 -22.17 -9.27 -12.01
N VAL A 6 -22.48 -10.28 -12.83
CA VAL A 6 -21.94 -11.64 -12.70
C VAL A 6 -20.43 -11.63 -12.86
N ALA A 7 -19.89 -10.93 -13.86
CA ALA A 7 -18.44 -10.82 -14.05
C ALA A 7 -17.75 -10.17 -12.84
N THR A 8 -18.29 -9.09 -12.28
CA THR A 8 -17.75 -8.46 -11.06
C THR A 8 -17.84 -9.36 -9.84
N ALA A 9 -18.95 -10.11 -9.68
CA ALA A 9 -19.12 -11.03 -8.55
C ALA A 9 -18.11 -12.18 -8.62
N VAL A 10 -17.90 -12.75 -9.82
CA VAL A 10 -16.90 -13.80 -10.05
C VAL A 10 -15.49 -13.27 -9.77
N LEU A 11 -15.16 -12.06 -10.22
CA LEU A 11 -13.87 -11.44 -9.94
C LEU A 11 -13.65 -11.21 -8.43
N ALA A 12 -14.64 -10.66 -7.73
CA ALA A 12 -14.56 -10.45 -6.29
C ALA A 12 -14.39 -11.77 -5.53
N ALA A 13 -15.13 -12.81 -5.92
CA ALA A 13 -15.00 -14.15 -5.34
C ALA A 13 -13.61 -14.75 -5.58
N LEU A 14 -13.04 -14.59 -6.77
CA LEU A 14 -11.67 -15.04 -7.09
C LEU A 14 -10.63 -14.32 -6.23
N VAL A 15 -10.71 -12.99 -6.12
CA VAL A 15 -9.79 -12.20 -5.28
C VAL A 15 -9.90 -12.63 -3.81
N GLY A 16 -11.12 -12.80 -3.30
CA GLY A 16 -11.36 -13.29 -1.95
C GLY A 16 -10.78 -14.68 -1.72
N ALA A 17 -10.98 -15.62 -2.64
CA ALA A 17 -10.44 -16.97 -2.55
C ALA A 17 -8.90 -16.98 -2.53
N VAL A 18 -8.25 -16.20 -3.41
CA VAL A 18 -6.79 -16.07 -3.45
C VAL A 18 -6.25 -15.48 -2.14
N ALA A 19 -6.89 -14.43 -1.61
CA ALA A 19 -6.50 -13.84 -0.34
C ALA A 19 -6.62 -14.83 0.83
N MET A 20 -7.74 -15.56 0.91
CA MET A 20 -7.98 -16.57 1.95
C MET A 20 -6.95 -17.70 1.90
N VAL A 21 -6.63 -18.21 0.70
CA VAL A 21 -5.59 -19.24 0.51
C VAL A 21 -4.22 -18.70 0.90
N GLY A 22 -3.90 -17.45 0.52
CA GLY A 22 -2.65 -16.79 0.89
C GLY A 22 -2.49 -16.66 2.41
N PHE A 23 -3.52 -16.20 3.11
CA PHE A 23 -3.51 -16.09 4.57
C PHE A 23 -3.43 -17.45 5.27
N ALA A 24 -4.05 -18.49 4.72
CA ALA A 24 -3.93 -19.85 5.26
C ALA A 24 -2.53 -20.44 5.05
N ALA A 25 -1.88 -20.16 3.92
CA ALA A 25 -0.54 -20.64 3.60
C ALA A 25 0.57 -19.89 4.37
N ALA A 26 0.38 -18.59 4.65
CA ALA A 26 1.32 -17.74 5.36
C ALA A 26 0.60 -16.92 6.44
N PRO A 27 0.25 -17.52 7.60
CA PRO A 27 -0.58 -16.88 8.63
C PRO A 27 0.06 -15.65 9.26
N SER A 28 1.40 -15.54 9.21
CA SER A 28 2.14 -14.34 9.63
C SER A 28 1.92 -13.12 8.73
N THR A 29 1.38 -13.29 7.53
CA THR A 29 1.08 -12.19 6.59
C THR A 29 -0.38 -11.73 6.67
N ALA A 30 -1.21 -12.45 7.44
CA ALA A 30 -2.59 -12.06 7.66
C ALA A 30 -2.67 -10.81 8.55
N ILE A 31 -3.78 -10.08 8.44
CA ILE A 31 -4.08 -8.99 9.37
C ILE A 31 -4.35 -9.63 10.73
N GLN A 32 -3.39 -9.52 11.65
CA GLN A 32 -3.48 -10.03 13.02
C GLN A 32 -3.93 -8.90 13.96
N PRO A 33 -4.80 -9.18 14.94
CA PRO A 33 -5.12 -8.23 16.00
C PRO A 33 -3.87 -7.97 16.87
N ILE A 34 -3.72 -6.73 17.32
CA ILE A 34 -2.67 -6.37 18.30
C ILE A 34 -3.15 -6.80 19.68
N ALA A 35 -2.46 -7.76 20.28
CA ALA A 35 -2.62 -8.23 21.65
C ALA A 35 -1.49 -7.70 22.54
N ALA A 36 -1.66 -7.80 23.86
CA ALA A 36 -0.68 -7.29 24.83
C ALA A 36 0.71 -7.95 24.71
N ASP A 37 0.77 -9.16 24.17
CA ASP A 37 1.97 -9.95 23.92
C ASP A 37 2.46 -9.86 22.46
N SER A 38 1.88 -8.98 21.65
CA SER A 38 2.32 -8.78 20.26
C SER A 38 3.70 -8.12 20.22
N PRO A 39 4.69 -8.70 19.52
CA PRO A 39 6.00 -8.09 19.41
C PRO A 39 5.94 -6.79 18.60
N CYS A 40 6.69 -5.77 19.03
CA CYS A 40 6.80 -4.54 18.26
C CYS A 40 7.50 -4.81 16.91
N PRO A 41 6.95 -4.35 15.77
CA PRO A 41 7.55 -4.58 14.46
C PRO A 41 8.98 -4.04 14.31
N ALA A 42 9.35 -3.00 15.08
CA ALA A 42 10.67 -2.40 15.02
C ALA A 42 11.72 -3.14 15.88
N ALA A 43 11.31 -3.70 17.02
CA ALA A 43 12.22 -4.32 18.00
C ALA A 43 12.12 -5.85 18.07
N GLY A 44 11.06 -6.45 17.51
CA GLY A 44 10.82 -7.90 17.53
C GLY A 44 10.53 -8.48 18.91
N CYS A 45 10.26 -7.63 19.90
CA CYS A 45 10.13 -7.99 21.31
C CYS A 45 8.78 -7.51 21.85
N ALA A 46 8.20 -8.30 22.75
CA ALA A 46 6.87 -8.07 23.33
C ALA A 46 6.92 -7.64 24.81
N SER A 47 8.10 -7.45 25.39
CA SER A 47 8.25 -7.10 26.81
C SER A 47 8.53 -5.62 27.03
N ASP A 48 8.15 -5.12 28.20
CA ASP A 48 8.48 -3.77 28.66
C ASP A 48 9.99 -3.54 28.73
N ALA A 49 10.82 -4.59 28.75
CA ALA A 49 12.28 -4.45 28.68
C ALA A 49 12.76 -3.87 27.34
N CYS A 50 11.96 -4.00 26.27
CA CYS A 50 12.28 -3.53 24.93
C CYS A 50 11.68 -2.16 24.61
N HIS A 51 10.74 -1.67 25.42
CA HIS A 51 10.05 -0.38 25.28
C HIS A 51 10.06 0.48 26.55
N GLY A 52 10.71 0.00 27.61
CA GLY A 52 10.83 0.70 28.87
C GLY A 52 11.68 1.94 28.67
N PHE A 53 11.17 3.08 29.13
CA PHE A 53 11.91 4.33 29.14
C PHE A 53 13.28 4.18 29.83
N GLU A 54 13.35 3.29 30.83
CA GLU A 54 14.55 2.92 31.59
C GLU A 54 15.64 2.19 30.77
N ALA A 55 15.31 1.66 29.59
CA ALA A 55 16.26 0.95 28.72
C ALA A 55 16.86 1.85 27.62
N VAL A 56 16.44 3.12 27.55
CA VAL A 56 17.06 4.12 26.69
C VAL A 56 18.44 4.45 27.28
N PRO A 57 19.54 4.31 26.54
CA PRO A 57 20.85 4.72 27.03
C PRO A 57 20.86 6.21 27.36
N GLU A 58 21.22 6.54 28.59
CA GLU A 58 21.42 7.93 29.01
C GLU A 58 22.49 8.61 28.11
N PRO A 59 22.36 9.89 27.76
CA PRO A 59 23.38 10.59 26.99
C PRO A 59 24.73 10.57 27.72
N ASP A 60 25.72 9.85 27.18
CA ASP A 60 27.03 9.67 27.79
C ASP A 60 27.98 10.86 27.54
N GLY A 61 27.54 11.86 26.77
CA GLY A 61 28.31 13.05 26.41
C GLY A 61 29.53 12.78 25.51
N ALA A 62 29.76 11.53 25.10
CA ALA A 62 30.87 11.10 24.28
C ALA A 62 30.42 10.58 22.90
N HIS A 63 29.26 9.93 22.84
CA HIS A 63 28.61 9.50 21.61
C HIS A 63 27.40 10.41 21.35
N GLU A 64 27.58 11.40 20.49
CA GLU A 64 26.44 12.14 19.95
C GLU A 64 25.63 11.20 19.04
N MET A 65 24.42 10.87 19.48
CA MET A 65 23.44 10.17 18.63
C MET A 65 22.86 11.19 17.64
N VAL A 66 23.63 11.54 16.61
CA VAL A 66 23.16 12.39 15.51
C VAL A 66 22.22 11.56 14.65
N CYS A 67 20.96 12.00 14.51
CA CYS A 67 20.02 11.36 13.60
C CYS A 67 20.43 11.70 12.16
N PRO A 68 20.88 10.72 11.34
CA PRO A 68 21.44 11.00 10.01
C PRO A 68 20.43 11.71 9.08
N GLU A 69 19.15 11.42 9.28
CA GLU A 69 18.05 11.98 8.50
C GLU A 69 17.69 13.44 8.87
N ALA A 70 18.05 13.92 10.06
CA ALA A 70 17.64 15.23 10.58
C ALA A 70 18.81 16.14 10.97
N GLY A 71 20.04 15.62 11.05
CA GLY A 71 21.26 16.40 11.32
C GLY A 71 21.30 17.08 12.70
N CYS A 72 20.43 16.66 13.62
CA CYS A 72 20.29 17.24 14.96
C CYS A 72 20.91 16.34 16.04
N ALA A 73 21.39 16.99 17.12
CA ALA A 73 21.86 16.33 18.31
C ALA A 73 20.67 15.89 19.20
N SER A 74 20.69 14.61 19.56
CA SER A 74 19.76 13.83 20.39
C SER A 74 18.66 14.60 21.15
N THR A 75 18.96 15.52 22.07
CA THR A 75 17.96 16.10 22.99
C THR A 75 16.90 16.98 22.33
N GLU A 76 17.23 17.72 21.26
CA GLU A 76 16.25 18.51 20.49
C GLU A 76 15.37 17.64 19.58
N CYS A 77 15.82 16.41 19.31
CA CYS A 77 15.19 15.49 18.36
C CYS A 77 14.51 14.27 18.99
N HIS A 78 14.68 14.03 20.30
CA HIS A 78 14.15 12.88 21.03
C HIS A 78 12.66 12.96 21.36
N GLY A 79 11.83 13.07 20.33
CA GLY A 79 10.54 12.39 20.39
C GLY A 79 9.38 13.24 20.91
N TRP A 80 9.08 14.30 20.16
CA TRP A 80 7.68 14.71 19.97
C TRP A 80 7.53 15.45 18.65
N GLY A 81 8.44 16.39 18.35
CA GLY A 81 8.45 17.13 17.09
C GLY A 81 8.63 16.22 15.87
N SER A 82 9.63 15.33 15.88
CA SER A 82 9.88 14.41 14.77
C SER A 82 8.73 13.43 14.51
N LEU A 83 8.03 12.98 15.56
CA LEU A 83 6.85 12.13 15.43
C LEU A 83 5.65 12.91 14.89
N ILE A 84 5.34 14.10 15.41
CA ILE A 84 4.20 14.90 14.93
C ILE A 84 4.39 15.37 13.48
N GLU A 85 5.59 15.82 13.15
CA GLU A 85 5.86 16.42 11.85
C GLU A 85 6.13 15.36 10.76
N ARG A 86 6.72 14.20 11.11
CA ARG A 86 7.01 13.14 10.13
C ARG A 86 6.02 11.98 10.09
N TYR A 87 5.21 11.71 11.12
CA TYR A 87 4.15 10.70 11.02
C TYR A 87 3.03 11.12 10.05
N HIS A 88 2.88 12.42 9.79
CA HIS A 88 1.99 12.97 8.77
C HIS A 88 2.65 13.25 7.41
N GLN A 89 3.98 13.22 7.32
CA GLN A 89 4.68 13.24 6.03
C GLN A 89 4.96 11.82 5.55
N ALA A 90 3.93 11.18 4.98
CA ALA A 90 4.20 10.12 4.02
C ALA A 90 5.13 10.68 2.95
N SER A 91 6.22 9.98 2.62
CA SER A 91 7.16 10.47 1.62
C SER A 91 6.41 10.87 0.35
N ASP A 92 6.64 12.09 -0.17
CA ASP A 92 5.88 12.64 -1.30
C ASP A 92 5.82 11.67 -2.49
N MET A 93 6.86 10.85 -2.65
CA MET A 93 6.92 9.80 -3.66
C MET A 93 5.95 8.64 -3.38
N SER A 94 5.89 8.13 -2.15
CA SER A 94 4.96 7.04 -1.81
C SER A 94 3.50 7.49 -1.92
N LEU A 95 3.18 8.70 -1.44
CA LEU A 95 1.82 9.24 -1.51
C LEU A 95 1.38 9.45 -2.96
N ASN A 96 2.26 10.02 -3.80
CA ASN A 96 1.96 10.21 -5.23
C ASN A 96 1.81 8.88 -5.97
N VAL A 97 2.63 7.86 -5.68
CA VAL A 97 2.48 6.55 -6.32
C VAL A 97 1.15 5.90 -5.93
N TRP A 98 0.82 5.84 -4.64
CA TRP A 98 -0.41 5.20 -4.18
C TRP A 98 -1.68 5.90 -4.65
N ILE A 99 -1.66 7.23 -4.85
CA ILE A 99 -2.81 8.00 -5.35
C ILE A 99 -2.88 8.00 -6.88
N LEU A 100 -1.77 8.28 -7.57
CA LEU A 100 -1.76 8.49 -9.02
C LEU A 100 -1.76 7.17 -9.80
N MET A 101 -1.12 6.12 -9.29
CA MET A 101 -1.02 4.83 -9.98
C MET A 101 -2.39 4.17 -10.23
N PRO A 102 -3.32 4.12 -9.26
CA PRO A 102 -4.66 3.59 -9.51
C PRO A 102 -5.45 4.42 -10.53
N VAL A 103 -5.36 5.75 -10.47
CA VAL A 103 -6.05 6.65 -11.42
C VAL A 103 -5.51 6.45 -12.83
N ALA A 104 -4.18 6.40 -12.99
CA ALA A 104 -3.53 6.14 -14.26
C ALA A 104 -3.92 4.76 -14.83
N LEU A 105 -3.96 3.73 -13.98
CA LEU A 105 -4.38 2.39 -14.37
C LEU A 105 -5.84 2.36 -14.87
N VAL A 106 -6.76 3.01 -14.16
CA VAL A 106 -8.18 3.09 -14.56
C VAL A 106 -8.33 3.84 -15.89
N LEU A 107 -7.66 4.98 -16.06
CA LEU A 107 -7.70 5.76 -17.30
C LEU A 107 -7.10 4.98 -18.48
N GLY A 108 -5.98 4.29 -18.25
CA GLY A 108 -5.34 3.42 -19.24
C GLY A 108 -6.24 2.29 -19.69
N LEU A 109 -6.84 1.55 -18.75
CA LEU A 109 -7.80 0.49 -19.05
C LEU A 109 -9.04 1.01 -19.77
N TRP A 110 -9.58 2.16 -19.35
CA TRP A 110 -10.73 2.77 -20.01
C TRP A 110 -10.44 3.17 -21.45
N LEU A 111 -9.27 3.76 -21.70
CA LEU A 111 -8.80 4.08 -23.06
C LEU A 111 -8.63 2.82 -23.90
N LEU A 112 -8.04 1.77 -23.35
CA LEU A 112 -7.87 0.48 -24.01
C LEU A 112 -9.24 -0.10 -24.43
N VAL A 113 -10.20 -0.15 -23.50
CA VAL A 113 -11.56 -0.65 -23.77
C VAL A 113 -12.27 0.20 -24.82
N ARG A 114 -12.15 1.54 -24.75
CA ARG A 114 -12.71 2.43 -25.78
C ARG A 114 -12.06 2.22 -27.15
N ARG A 115 -10.74 2.03 -27.20
CA ARG A 115 -9.99 1.80 -28.44
C ARG A 115 -10.42 0.50 -29.09
N MET A 116 -10.50 -0.59 -28.32
CA MET A 116 -10.96 -1.89 -28.80
C MET A 116 -12.42 -1.85 -29.26
N GLY A 117 -13.31 -1.20 -28.48
CA GLY A 117 -14.72 -1.06 -28.85
C GLY A 117 -14.98 -0.10 -30.03
N ARG A 118 -14.04 0.79 -30.39
CA ARG A 118 -14.09 1.55 -31.65
C ARG A 118 -13.51 0.75 -32.81
N GLY A 119 -12.45 -0.01 -32.58
CA GLY A 119 -11.87 -0.92 -33.58
C GLY A 119 -12.89 -1.95 -34.05
N ALA A 120 -13.55 -2.64 -33.12
CA ALA A 120 -14.58 -3.63 -33.41
C ALA A 120 -15.79 -3.06 -34.19
N ARG A 121 -16.16 -1.80 -33.96
CA ARG A 121 -17.24 -1.13 -34.71
C ARG A 121 -16.83 -0.70 -36.11
N ARG A 122 -15.56 -0.37 -36.32
CA ARG A 122 -15.04 -0.05 -37.65
C ARG A 122 -14.93 -1.29 -38.53
N THR A 123 -14.39 -2.38 -37.98
CA THR A 123 -14.32 -3.66 -38.69
C THR A 123 -15.70 -4.19 -39.05
N ALA A 124 -16.67 -4.11 -38.12
CA ALA A 124 -18.05 -4.50 -38.43
C ALA A 124 -18.69 -3.63 -39.52
N GLY A 125 -18.45 -2.31 -39.51
CA GLY A 125 -18.96 -1.41 -40.55
C GLY A 125 -18.26 -1.58 -41.92
N GLU A 126 -16.99 -1.96 -41.95
CA GLU A 126 -16.28 -2.33 -43.19
C GLU A 126 -16.77 -3.68 -43.75
N GLU A 127 -17.05 -4.66 -42.89
CA GLU A 127 -17.64 -5.95 -43.31
C GLU A 127 -19.05 -5.78 -43.88
N GLU A 128 -19.90 -4.93 -43.27
CA GLU A 128 -21.23 -4.61 -43.81
C GLU A 128 -21.15 -3.86 -45.15
N ALA A 129 -20.22 -2.91 -45.29
CA ALA A 129 -20.04 -2.15 -46.53
C ALA A 129 -19.52 -3.01 -47.71
N CYS A 130 -18.70 -4.03 -47.44
CA CYS A 130 -18.26 -4.98 -48.45
C CYS A 130 -19.33 -6.01 -48.84
N TYR A 131 -20.38 -6.21 -48.03
CA TYR A 131 -21.48 -7.11 -48.36
C TYR A 131 -22.55 -6.45 -49.25
N GLU A 132 -22.67 -5.12 -49.22
CA GLU A 132 -23.62 -4.36 -50.04
C GLU A 132 -23.06 -3.84 -51.38
N ALA A 133 -21.79 -4.15 -51.71
CA ALA A 133 -21.13 -3.79 -52.97
C ALA A 133 -20.96 -5.00 -53.89
#